data_AF-A0A812IFG6-F1
#
_entry.id   AF-A0A812IFG6-F1
#
_cell.length_a   1.000
_cell.length_b   1.000
_cell.length_c   1.000
_cell.angle_alpha   90.00
_cell.angle_beta   90.00
_cell.angle_gamma   90.00
#
_symmetry.space_group_name_H-M   'P 1'
#
loop_
_entity.id
_entity.type
_entity.pdbx_description
1 polymer ?
#
loop_
_entity_poly.entity_id
_entity_poly.type
_entity_poly.pdbx_seq_one_letter_code
_entity_poly.pdbx_strand_id
1 'polypeptide(L)'
;MELTDLVPTASKNALSFGKFQFEIGARTNGRHILRFDFLVLDEKSEVVQEFSTDVPMEESTRLRKEKDKTVQGNFDGLLPGELYSMKARVINAVGPSQWSPDGALVRMPADVPNEPAPLSSELTSLEFIEVKWKPPHDNGAEIEKYELRLALRPDAIEEEWILIDPDDLMSNTKVQGSDLKRLTHKDQGSYAFRVHGLR
;
A
#
# COMPACT_ATOMS: atom_id res chain seq x y z
N MET A 1 43.06 -3.39 -0.85
CA MET A 1 42.53 -2.51 0.22
C MET A 1 41.04 -2.39 -0.03
N GLU A 2 40.27 -3.20 0.68
CA GLU A 2 38.85 -3.45 0.44
C GLU A 2 37.98 -2.28 0.91
N LEU A 3 36.85 -2.08 0.24
CA LEU A 3 35.81 -1.10 0.59
C LEU A 3 35.02 -1.63 1.80
N THR A 4 35.57 -1.55 3.01
CA THR A 4 34.91 -2.13 4.21
C THR A 4 33.89 -1.22 4.89
N ASP A 5 33.93 0.11 4.67
CA ASP A 5 33.24 1.04 5.59
C ASP A 5 32.19 1.94 4.90
N LEU A 6 31.37 1.34 4.04
CA LEU A 6 30.18 1.99 3.49
C LEU A 6 28.96 1.24 4.00
N VAL A 7 28.45 1.69 5.14
CA VAL A 7 27.17 1.24 5.68
C VAL A 7 26.18 2.39 5.52
N PRO A 8 25.35 2.39 4.47
CA PRO A 8 24.16 3.23 4.44
C PRO A 8 23.30 2.91 5.66
N THR A 9 22.84 3.92 6.39
CA THR A 9 21.97 3.71 7.54
C THR A 9 20.63 4.36 7.21
N ALA A 10 19.65 3.56 6.79
CA ALA A 10 18.31 4.07 6.53
C ALA A 10 17.72 4.61 7.84
N SER A 11 17.60 5.94 7.93
CA SER A 11 17.04 6.67 9.07
C SER A 11 15.79 7.42 8.61
N LYS A 12 14.77 7.38 9.48
CA LYS A 12 13.33 7.40 9.18
C LYS A 12 12.83 8.76 8.67
N ASN A 13 12.02 8.72 7.61
CA ASN A 13 10.68 9.30 7.54
C ASN A 13 9.99 8.80 6.27
N ALA A 14 8.98 7.93 6.40
CA ALA A 14 8.02 7.73 5.31
C ALA A 14 7.17 9.00 5.23
N LEU A 15 7.47 9.83 4.24
CA LEU A 15 6.56 10.91 3.87
C LEU A 15 5.44 10.30 3.03
N SER A 16 4.29 10.97 2.98
CA SER A 16 3.10 10.51 2.25
C SER A 16 3.43 9.98 0.84
N PHE A 17 2.76 8.88 0.46
CA PHE A 17 2.89 8.22 -0.86
C PHE A 17 4.26 7.58 -1.16
N GLY A 18 4.77 6.68 -0.32
CA GLY A 18 5.94 5.86 -0.68
C GLY A 18 7.27 6.61 -0.73
N LYS A 19 7.34 7.83 -0.20
CA LYS A 19 8.58 8.60 -0.16
C LYS A 19 9.44 8.16 1.00
N PHE A 20 10.65 7.70 0.70
CA PHE A 20 11.63 7.31 1.72
C PHE A 20 12.86 8.22 1.64
N GLN A 21 13.17 8.85 2.77
CA GLN A 21 14.43 9.53 2.98
C GLN A 21 15.44 8.55 3.58
N PHE A 22 16.70 8.62 3.14
CA PHE A 22 17.78 7.81 3.71
C PHE A 22 19.01 8.67 4.01
N GLU A 23 19.69 8.30 5.08
CA GLU A 23 20.92 8.95 5.51
C GLU A 23 22.08 8.02 5.21
N ILE A 24 23.11 8.55 4.56
CA ILE A 24 24.26 7.75 4.17
C ILE A 24 25.43 8.15 5.05
N GLY A 25 25.67 7.39 6.11
CA GLY A 25 26.87 7.50 6.94
C GLY A 25 28.13 7.03 6.21
N ALA A 26 28.45 7.58 5.04
CA ALA A 26 29.60 7.16 4.25
C ALA A 26 30.84 8.02 4.54
N ARG A 27 31.94 7.38 4.96
CA ARG A 27 33.27 7.93 4.68
C ARG A 27 33.62 7.62 3.23
N THR A 28 33.14 8.45 2.31
CA THR A 28 33.68 8.49 0.97
C THR A 28 35.15 8.89 1.10
N ASN A 29 36.10 8.01 0.78
CA ASN A 29 37.54 8.34 0.75
C ASN A 29 37.88 9.35 -0.38
N GLY A 30 37.11 10.42 -0.52
CA GLY A 30 37.17 11.42 -1.59
C GLY A 30 36.64 10.98 -2.96
N ARG A 31 36.24 9.71 -3.14
CA ARG A 31 35.88 9.15 -4.46
C ARG A 31 34.48 9.55 -4.93
N HIS A 32 34.39 9.85 -6.22
CA HIS A 32 33.13 10.19 -6.90
C HIS A 32 32.13 9.04 -6.76
N ILE A 33 30.91 9.39 -6.34
CA ILE A 33 29.77 8.50 -6.26
C ILE A 33 29.07 8.59 -7.62
N LEU A 34 28.86 7.46 -8.27
CA LEU A 34 28.20 7.39 -9.56
C LEU A 34 26.71 7.12 -9.41
N ARG A 35 26.34 6.24 -8.48
CA ARG A 35 24.98 5.72 -8.36
C ARG A 35 24.74 5.14 -6.97
N PHE A 36 23.48 5.12 -6.53
CA PHE A 36 23.01 4.25 -5.46
C PHE A 36 22.10 3.17 -6.02
N ASP A 37 22.22 1.96 -5.51
CA ASP A 37 21.24 0.90 -5.71
C ASP A 37 20.46 0.70 -4.41
N PHE A 38 19.18 0.38 -4.52
CA PHE A 38 18.23 0.15 -3.43
C PHE A 38 17.50 -1.17 -3.62
N LEU A 39 17.22 -1.83 -2.49
CA LEU A 39 16.27 -2.93 -2.40
C LEU A 39 15.18 -2.53 -1.43
N VAL A 40 13.93 -2.76 -1.81
CA VAL A 40 12.78 -2.74 -0.90
C VAL A 40 12.47 -4.17 -0.53
N LEU A 41 12.33 -4.45 0.76
CA LEU A 41 12.05 -5.77 1.29
C LEU A 41 10.74 -5.75 2.07
N ASP A 42 10.00 -6.85 2.04
CA ASP A 42 8.80 -7.03 2.88
C ASP A 42 9.16 -7.32 4.35
N GLU A 43 8.15 -7.57 5.18
CA GLU A 43 8.32 -7.94 6.59
C GLU A 43 9.11 -9.24 6.82
N LYS A 44 9.21 -10.11 5.81
CA LYS A 44 9.95 -11.37 5.83
C LYS A 44 11.38 -11.22 5.28
N SER A 45 11.78 -9.98 4.97
CA SER A 45 13.07 -9.66 4.36
C SER A 45 13.24 -10.27 2.95
N GLU A 46 12.13 -10.49 2.24
CA GLU A 46 12.14 -10.87 0.83
C GLU A 46 12.18 -9.63 -0.05
N VAL A 47 13.01 -9.62 -1.09
CA VAL A 47 13.12 -8.48 -2.02
C VAL A 47 11.86 -8.40 -2.87
N VAL A 48 11.15 -7.28 -2.76
CA VAL A 48 9.93 -7.01 -3.53
C VAL A 48 10.14 -6.02 -4.67
N GLN A 49 11.13 -5.11 -4.55
CA GLN A 49 11.46 -4.15 -5.60
C GLN A 49 12.96 -3.77 -5.56
N GLU A 50 13.52 -3.40 -6.72
CA GLU A 50 14.89 -2.91 -6.87
C GLU A 50 14.91 -1.59 -7.64
N PHE A 51 15.79 -0.67 -7.23
CA PHE A 51 15.91 0.64 -7.87
C PHE A 51 17.35 1.12 -7.91
N SER A 52 17.63 2.01 -8.84
CA SER A 52 18.90 2.73 -8.90
C SER A 52 18.66 4.21 -9.16
N THR A 53 19.48 5.06 -8.53
CA THR A 53 19.51 6.50 -8.82
C THR A 53 20.94 6.94 -9.15
N ASP A 54 21.11 7.54 -10.32
CA ASP A 54 22.39 8.12 -10.70
C ASP A 54 22.63 9.39 -9.89
N VAL A 55 23.90 9.61 -9.53
CA VAL A 55 24.32 10.73 -8.70
C VAL A 55 25.08 11.72 -9.58
N PRO A 56 24.50 12.90 -9.89
CA PRO A 56 25.19 13.93 -10.62
C PRO A 56 26.48 14.38 -9.90
N MET A 57 27.45 14.89 -10.67
CA MET A 57 28.75 15.31 -10.13
C MET A 57 28.64 16.35 -9.01
N GLU A 58 27.69 17.28 -9.12
CA GLU A 58 27.43 18.31 -8.10
C GLU A 58 27.00 17.66 -6.78
N GLU A 59 26.05 16.73 -6.85
CA GLU A 59 25.52 16.00 -5.71
C GLU A 59 26.59 15.08 -5.11
N SER A 60 27.36 14.37 -5.93
CA SER A 60 28.50 13.59 -5.45
C SER A 60 29.54 14.47 -4.76
N THR A 61 29.75 15.69 -5.22
CA THR A 61 30.67 16.65 -4.59
C THR A 61 30.12 17.12 -3.25
N ARG A 62 28.82 17.40 -3.16
CA ARG A 62 28.12 17.75 -1.92
C ARG A 62 28.25 16.64 -0.87
N LEU A 63 27.86 15.42 -1.23
CA LEU A 63 27.90 14.23 -0.35
C LEU A 63 29.31 13.86 0.13
N ARG A 64 30.36 14.28 -0.58
CA ARG A 64 31.75 14.08 -0.14
C ARG A 64 32.24 15.13 0.86
N LYS A 65 31.68 16.34 0.83
CA LYS A 65 32.14 17.49 1.63
C LYS A 65 31.31 17.72 2.90
N GLU A 66 30.01 17.44 2.85
CA GLU A 66 29.09 17.71 3.94
C GLU A 66 29.16 16.63 5.04
N LYS A 67 28.86 17.05 6.29
CA LYS A 67 28.79 16.15 7.46
C LYS A 67 27.49 15.35 7.49
N ASP A 68 26.39 15.97 7.06
CA ASP A 68 25.11 15.31 6.85
C ASP A 68 25.02 14.88 5.38
N LYS A 69 24.78 13.60 5.15
CA LYS A 69 24.85 12.96 3.84
C LYS A 69 23.54 12.26 3.55
N THR A 70 22.47 13.04 3.57
CA THR A 70 21.14 12.58 3.22
C THR A 70 20.98 12.54 1.70
N VAL A 71 20.38 11.46 1.19
CA VAL A 71 19.84 11.39 -0.17
C VAL A 71 18.38 10.92 -0.07
N GLN A 72 17.55 11.37 -1.00
CA GLN A 72 16.12 11.05 -1.01
C GLN A 72 15.80 10.17 -2.20
N GLY A 73 14.91 9.20 -1.99
CA GLY A 73 14.38 8.32 -3.01
C GLY A 73 12.86 8.32 -2.97
N ASN A 74 12.23 8.27 -4.14
CA ASN A 74 10.79 8.07 -4.23
C ASN A 74 10.55 6.65 -4.74
N PHE A 75 9.65 5.93 -4.07
CA PHE A 75 9.29 4.56 -4.39
C PHE A 75 7.79 4.47 -4.53
N ASP A 76 7.32 3.94 -5.64
CA ASP A 76 5.90 3.87 -5.95
C ASP A 76 5.42 2.41 -5.95
N GLY A 77 4.11 2.21 -5.86
CA GLY A 77 3.50 0.88 -5.98
C GLY A 77 3.72 -0.04 -4.77
N LEU A 78 4.03 0.53 -3.61
CA LEU A 78 3.98 -0.20 -2.33
C LEU A 78 2.55 -0.30 -1.84
N LEU A 79 2.18 -1.46 -1.29
CA LEU A 79 0.83 -1.67 -0.80
C LEU A 79 0.60 -0.83 0.47
N PRO A 80 -0.52 -0.08 0.55
CA PRO A 80 -0.90 0.62 1.76
C PRO A 80 -1.06 -0.34 2.95
N GLY A 81 -0.73 0.14 4.15
CA GLY A 81 -0.83 -0.69 5.35
C GLY A 81 0.24 -1.75 5.54
N GLU A 82 0.96 -2.14 4.48
CA GLU A 82 2.01 -3.14 4.56
C GLU A 82 3.30 -2.59 5.17
N LEU A 83 4.12 -3.51 5.69
CA LEU A 83 5.42 -3.22 6.28
C LEU A 83 6.53 -3.46 5.27
N TYR A 84 7.39 -2.46 5.09
CA TYR A 84 8.57 -2.57 4.25
C TYR A 84 9.82 -2.11 4.99
N SER A 85 10.95 -2.74 4.67
CA SER A 85 12.28 -2.25 5.01
C SER A 85 13.06 -1.99 3.72
N MET A 86 14.23 -1.36 3.86
CA MET A 86 15.06 -1.00 2.72
C MET A 86 16.54 -1.26 2.98
N LYS A 87 17.27 -1.57 1.91
CA LYS A 87 18.73 -1.64 1.89
C LYS A 87 19.26 -0.79 0.76
N ALA A 88 20.46 -0.25 0.95
CA ALA A 88 21.14 0.51 -0.09
C ALA A 88 22.59 0.07 -0.24
N ARG A 89 23.17 0.34 -1.40
CA ARG A 89 24.62 0.33 -1.63
C ARG A 89 25.01 1.47 -2.55
N VAL A 90 26.27 1.84 -2.51
CA VAL A 90 26.81 2.92 -3.34
C VAL A 90 27.80 2.36 -4.37
N ILE A 91 27.81 2.97 -5.55
CA ILE A 91 28.65 2.55 -6.67
C ILE A 91 29.57 3.70 -7.04
N ASN A 92 30.86 3.40 -7.16
CA ASN A 92 31.86 4.30 -7.71
C ASN A 92 32.59 3.63 -8.88
N ALA A 93 33.61 4.28 -9.44
CA ALA A 93 34.35 3.77 -10.59
C ALA A 93 35.09 2.42 -10.34
N VAL A 94 35.31 2.03 -9.08
CA VAL A 94 35.90 0.73 -8.73
C VAL A 94 34.85 -0.37 -8.66
N GLY A 95 33.61 -0.02 -8.28
CA GLY A 95 32.51 -0.97 -8.18
C GLY A 95 31.54 -0.64 -7.04
N PRO A 96 30.60 -1.57 -6.77
CA PRO A 96 29.63 -1.44 -5.70
C PRO A 96 30.28 -1.66 -4.32
N SER A 97 29.75 -0.97 -3.31
CA SER A 97 29.97 -1.31 -1.91
C SER A 97 29.21 -2.59 -1.52
N GLN A 98 29.44 -3.06 -0.30
CA GLN A 98 28.51 -3.97 0.35
C GLN A 98 27.14 -3.29 0.52
N TRP A 99 26.08 -4.10 0.57
CA TRP A 99 24.76 -3.65 0.99
C TRP A 99 24.79 -3.26 2.46
N SER A 100 24.01 -2.24 2.82
CA SER A 100 23.70 -1.95 4.22
C SER A 100 23.05 -3.15 4.91
N PRO A 101 23.01 -3.19 6.25
CA PRO A 101 21.99 -3.92 6.97
C PRO A 101 20.57 -3.47 6.55
N ASP A 102 19.59 -4.28 6.88
CA ASP A 102 18.18 -3.99 6.69
C ASP A 102 17.80 -2.77 7.54
N GLY A 103 17.12 -1.80 6.92
CA GLY A 103 16.52 -0.69 7.62
C GLY A 103 15.43 -1.14 8.60
N ALA A 104 14.96 -0.21 9.42
CA ALA A 104 13.78 -0.47 10.25
C ALA A 104 12.55 -0.73 9.35
N LEU A 105 11.67 -1.65 9.76
CA LEU A 105 10.36 -1.79 9.13
C LEU A 105 9.55 -0.51 9.33
N VAL A 106 8.94 -0.06 8.24
CA VAL A 106 8.07 1.11 8.17
C VAL A 106 6.74 0.67 7.60
N ARG A 107 5.66 1.05 8.29
CA ARG A 107 4.30 0.81 7.81
C ARG A 107 3.92 1.89 6.81
N MET A 108 3.46 1.50 5.64
CA MET A 108 2.91 2.46 4.70
C MET A 108 1.63 3.09 5.26
N PRO A 109 1.35 4.38 4.99
CA PRO A 109 0.08 4.99 5.35
C PRO A 109 -1.07 4.14 4.83
N ALA A 110 -2.13 4.05 5.63
CA ALA A 110 -3.35 3.39 5.19
C ALA A 110 -4.02 4.17 4.06
N ASP A 111 -4.68 3.45 3.16
CA ASP A 111 -5.46 4.03 2.06
C ASP A 111 -6.93 3.59 2.13
N VAL A 112 -7.77 4.05 1.21
CA VAL A 112 -9.15 3.55 1.07
C VAL A 112 -9.14 2.04 0.85
N PRO A 113 -10.12 1.29 1.40
CA PRO A 113 -10.23 -0.14 1.13
C PRO A 113 -10.36 -0.42 -0.36
N ASN A 114 -9.96 -1.60 -0.80
CA ASN A 114 -10.18 -2.02 -2.18
C ASN A 114 -11.68 -2.09 -2.51
N GLU A 115 -12.02 -2.15 -3.80
CA GLU A 115 -13.38 -2.46 -4.19
C GLU A 115 -13.76 -3.86 -3.69
N PRO A 116 -14.96 -4.04 -3.11
CA PRO A 116 -15.47 -5.35 -2.75
C PRO A 116 -15.50 -6.28 -3.97
N ALA A 117 -15.21 -7.56 -3.74
CA ALA A 117 -15.40 -8.58 -4.77
C ALA A 117 -16.88 -8.59 -5.24
N PRO A 118 -17.17 -9.06 -6.48
CA PRO A 118 -18.53 -9.21 -6.94
C PRO A 118 -19.39 -9.94 -5.91
N LEU A 119 -20.49 -9.30 -5.53
CA LEU A 119 -21.44 -9.89 -4.59
C LEU A 119 -22.19 -11.04 -5.24
N SER A 120 -22.71 -11.94 -4.41
CA SER A 120 -23.69 -12.94 -4.83
C SER A 120 -25.03 -12.61 -4.22
N SER A 121 -26.09 -12.65 -5.03
CA SER A 121 -27.47 -12.51 -4.56
C SER A 121 -28.26 -13.79 -4.82
N GLU A 122 -29.17 -14.12 -3.91
CA GLU A 122 -30.06 -15.27 -4.01
C GLU A 122 -31.45 -14.90 -3.47
N LEU A 123 -32.49 -15.33 -4.18
CA LEU A 123 -33.87 -15.17 -3.71
C LEU A 123 -34.14 -16.21 -2.63
N THR A 124 -34.37 -15.76 -1.39
CA THR A 124 -34.62 -16.66 -0.25
C THR A 124 -36.10 -16.95 -0.06
N SER A 125 -36.97 -16.05 -0.52
CA SER A 125 -38.41 -16.24 -0.61
C SER A 125 -38.99 -15.25 -1.63
N LEU A 126 -40.29 -15.36 -1.93
CA LEU A 126 -40.99 -14.45 -2.85
C LEU A 126 -40.91 -12.96 -2.46
N GLU A 127 -40.57 -12.64 -1.21
CA GLU A 127 -40.48 -11.27 -0.71
C GLU A 127 -39.08 -10.90 -0.21
N PHE A 128 -38.08 -11.79 -0.29
CA PHE A 128 -36.78 -11.53 0.33
C PHE A 128 -35.62 -11.99 -0.55
N ILE A 129 -34.67 -11.08 -0.74
CA ILE A 129 -33.37 -11.35 -1.34
C ILE A 129 -32.30 -11.35 -0.27
N GLU A 130 -31.36 -12.26 -0.46
CA GLU A 130 -30.12 -12.33 0.28
C GLU A 130 -28.96 -11.85 -0.56
N VAL A 131 -28.15 -10.95 -0.01
CA VAL A 131 -26.94 -10.43 -0.64
C VAL A 131 -25.75 -10.81 0.23
N LYS A 132 -24.73 -11.39 -0.39
CA LYS A 132 -23.49 -11.79 0.28
C LYS A 132 -22.29 -11.14 -0.40
N TRP A 133 -21.35 -10.67 0.41
CA TRP A 133 -20.07 -10.14 -0.07
C TRP A 133 -18.95 -10.52 0.89
N LYS A 134 -17.72 -10.52 0.37
CA LYS A 134 -16.51 -10.61 1.18
C LYS A 134 -15.98 -9.19 1.43
N PRO A 135 -15.51 -8.86 2.64
CA PRO A 135 -14.75 -7.65 2.90
C PRO A 135 -13.60 -7.52 1.88
N PRO A 136 -13.40 -6.32 1.29
CA PRO A 136 -12.20 -6.07 0.51
C PRO A 136 -10.96 -6.01 1.40
N HIS A 137 -9.79 -5.98 0.76
CA HIS A 137 -8.55 -5.66 1.47
C HIS A 137 -8.66 -4.27 2.09
N ASP A 138 -8.29 -4.15 3.36
CA ASP A 138 -8.51 -2.97 4.19
C ASP A 138 -7.44 -1.88 3.98
N ASN A 139 -6.35 -2.23 3.29
CA ASN A 139 -5.26 -1.33 2.95
C ASN A 139 -4.65 -0.65 4.19
N GLY A 140 -4.63 -1.35 5.34
CA GLY A 140 -3.95 -0.91 6.56
C GLY A 140 -4.80 -0.19 7.58
N ALA A 141 -6.09 -0.02 7.33
CA ALA A 141 -7.05 0.51 8.31
C ALA A 141 -8.35 -0.28 8.25
N GLU A 142 -8.94 -0.56 9.40
CA GLU A 142 -10.20 -1.30 9.49
C GLU A 142 -11.31 -0.62 8.68
N ILE A 143 -12.12 -1.42 7.98
CA ILE A 143 -13.26 -0.93 7.21
C ILE A 143 -14.39 -0.56 8.16
N GLU A 144 -14.67 0.74 8.29
CA GLU A 144 -15.67 1.26 9.23
C GLU A 144 -17.11 0.98 8.79
N LYS A 145 -17.40 1.11 7.49
CA LYS A 145 -18.77 0.99 6.96
C LYS A 145 -18.80 0.48 5.51
N TYR A 146 -19.98 0.05 5.11
CA TYR A 146 -20.27 -0.37 3.74
C TYR A 146 -21.45 0.47 3.21
N GLU A 147 -21.41 0.85 1.95
CA GLU A 147 -22.60 1.31 1.21
C GLU A 147 -23.09 0.17 0.33
N LEU A 148 -24.38 -0.13 0.39
CA LEU A 148 -25.00 -1.08 -0.53
C LEU A 148 -26.07 -0.34 -1.32
N ARG A 149 -26.04 -0.49 -2.64
CA ARG A 149 -27.03 0.09 -3.54
C ARG A 149 -27.75 -1.00 -4.32
N LEU A 150 -29.01 -0.77 -4.63
CA LEU A 150 -29.84 -1.67 -5.45
C LEU A 150 -30.42 -0.94 -6.66
N ALA A 151 -30.67 -1.70 -7.73
CA ALA A 151 -31.35 -1.20 -8.92
C ALA A 151 -32.60 -2.04 -9.21
N LEU A 152 -33.71 -1.37 -9.52
CA LEU A 152 -34.98 -2.00 -9.89
C LEU A 152 -35.08 -2.35 -11.37
N ARG A 153 -34.01 -2.12 -12.14
CA ARG A 153 -33.90 -2.55 -13.54
C ARG A 153 -32.43 -2.86 -13.87
N PRO A 154 -32.14 -3.83 -14.75
CA PRO A 154 -30.76 -4.15 -15.13
C PRO A 154 -30.04 -3.03 -15.90
N ASP A 155 -30.79 -2.16 -16.58
CA ASP A 155 -30.30 -1.06 -17.42
C ASP A 155 -30.28 0.30 -16.69
N ALA A 156 -30.53 0.31 -15.38
CA ALA A 156 -30.50 1.52 -14.58
C ALA A 156 -29.10 2.15 -14.54
N ILE A 157 -29.02 3.44 -14.85
CA ILE A 157 -27.80 4.25 -14.70
C ILE A 157 -27.47 4.46 -13.22
N GLU A 158 -26.21 4.71 -12.87
CA GLU A 158 -25.71 4.75 -11.48
C GLU A 158 -26.48 5.73 -10.57
N GLU A 159 -26.96 6.84 -11.12
CA GLU A 159 -27.75 7.85 -10.42
C GLU A 159 -29.17 7.37 -10.03
N GLU A 160 -29.68 6.33 -10.69
CA GLU A 160 -30.95 5.69 -10.35
C GLU A 160 -30.81 4.60 -9.28
N TRP A 161 -29.58 4.27 -8.87
CA TRP A 161 -29.35 3.24 -7.84
C TRP A 161 -29.77 3.76 -6.47
N ILE A 162 -30.58 2.95 -5.79
CA ILE A 162 -31.15 3.30 -4.49
C ILE A 162 -30.17 2.84 -3.42
N LEU A 163 -29.71 3.77 -2.58
CA LEU A 163 -28.90 3.47 -1.40
C LEU A 163 -29.77 2.74 -0.36
N ILE A 164 -29.32 1.56 0.07
CA ILE A 164 -29.89 0.88 1.24
C ILE A 164 -29.50 1.69 2.46
N ASP A 165 -30.50 1.98 3.31
CA ASP A 165 -30.31 2.75 4.53
C ASP A 165 -29.19 2.14 5.39
N PRO A 166 -28.19 2.94 5.83
CA PRO A 166 -27.06 2.42 6.61
C PRO A 166 -27.46 1.73 7.91
N ASP A 167 -28.52 2.19 8.58
CA ASP A 167 -29.00 1.59 9.82
C ASP A 167 -29.72 0.26 9.53
N ASP A 168 -30.46 0.17 8.42
CA ASP A 168 -31.04 -1.09 7.93
C ASP A 168 -29.92 -2.09 7.57
N LEU A 169 -28.89 -1.63 6.86
CA LEU A 169 -27.73 -2.44 6.51
C LEU A 169 -27.02 -2.95 7.77
N MET A 170 -26.75 -2.09 8.75
CA MET A 170 -26.06 -2.47 9.99
C MET A 170 -26.88 -3.45 10.85
N SER A 171 -28.19 -3.23 10.96
CA SER A 171 -29.07 -4.08 11.77
C SER A 171 -29.34 -5.45 11.14
N ASN A 172 -29.34 -5.54 9.80
CA ASN A 172 -29.65 -6.76 9.06
C ASN A 172 -28.42 -7.47 8.46
N THR A 173 -27.21 -6.92 8.63
CA THR A 173 -25.97 -7.60 8.22
C THR A 173 -25.47 -8.56 9.29
N LYS A 174 -25.23 -9.82 8.89
CA LYS A 174 -24.59 -10.84 9.74
C LYS A 174 -23.24 -11.23 9.18
N VAL A 175 -22.26 -11.42 10.05
CA VAL A 175 -20.98 -12.06 9.71
C VAL A 175 -21.20 -13.57 9.71
N GLN A 176 -20.82 -14.23 8.62
CA GLN A 176 -20.93 -15.67 8.41
C GLN A 176 -19.54 -16.26 8.09
N GLY A 177 -19.12 -17.27 8.85
CA GLY A 177 -17.79 -17.85 8.69
C GLY A 177 -16.68 -16.87 9.07
N SER A 178 -15.50 -16.99 8.46
CA SER A 178 -14.38 -16.08 8.76
C SER A 178 -14.65 -14.67 8.25
N ASP A 179 -15.18 -14.50 7.03
CA ASP A 179 -15.17 -13.18 6.38
C ASP A 179 -16.31 -12.99 5.35
N LEU A 180 -17.51 -13.55 5.55
CA LEU A 180 -18.63 -13.30 4.64
C LEU A 180 -19.69 -12.43 5.33
N LYS A 181 -19.99 -11.25 4.78
CA LYS A 181 -21.11 -10.42 5.24
C LYS A 181 -22.37 -10.78 4.44
N ARG A 182 -23.51 -10.86 5.13
CA ARG A 182 -24.81 -11.26 4.56
C ARG A 182 -25.90 -10.27 4.99
N LEU A 183 -26.64 -9.73 4.04
CA LEU A 183 -27.86 -8.94 4.26
C LEU A 183 -29.08 -9.71 3.73
N THR A 184 -30.17 -9.75 4.51
CA THR A 184 -31.50 -10.13 4.00
C THR A 184 -32.35 -8.86 3.92
N HIS A 185 -32.85 -8.54 2.73
CA HIS A 185 -33.65 -7.34 2.48
C HIS A 185 -34.93 -7.70 1.73
N LYS A 186 -36.00 -6.92 1.95
CA LYS A 186 -37.28 -7.15 1.27
C LYS A 186 -37.11 -6.90 -0.23
N ASP A 187 -37.49 -7.87 -1.05
CA ASP A 187 -37.49 -7.71 -2.49
C ASP A 187 -38.63 -6.77 -2.91
N GLN A 188 -38.27 -5.65 -3.52
CA GLN A 188 -39.19 -4.66 -4.08
C GLN A 188 -39.16 -4.67 -5.61
N GLY A 189 -38.73 -5.79 -6.22
CA GLY A 189 -38.46 -5.90 -7.65
C GLY A 189 -37.02 -5.50 -7.98
N SER A 190 -36.06 -5.85 -7.14
CA SER A 190 -34.65 -5.53 -7.32
C SER A 190 -33.97 -6.51 -8.26
N TYR A 191 -33.17 -6.01 -9.21
CA TYR A 191 -32.48 -6.82 -10.24
C TYR A 191 -30.96 -6.85 -10.07
N ALA A 192 -30.37 -5.87 -9.39
CA ALA A 192 -28.93 -5.81 -9.16
C ALA A 192 -28.59 -5.15 -7.81
N PHE A 193 -27.41 -5.48 -7.27
CA PHE A 193 -26.83 -4.89 -6.06
C PHE A 193 -25.37 -4.51 -6.30
N ARG A 194 -24.86 -3.51 -5.57
CA ARG A 194 -23.44 -3.10 -5.56
C ARG A 194 -23.03 -2.67 -4.16
N VAL A 195 -21.88 -3.16 -3.69
CA VAL A 195 -21.31 -2.81 -2.37
C VAL A 195 -20.07 -1.95 -2.56
N HIS A 196 -19.89 -0.92 -1.73
CA HIS A 196 -18.66 -0.14 -1.59
C HIS A 196 -18.20 -0.14 -0.14
N GLY A 197 -16.91 -0.35 0.11
CA GLY A 197 -16.32 -0.11 1.43
C GLY A 197 -15.99 1.38 1.57
N LEU A 198 -16.25 1.96 2.74
CA LEU A 198 -15.85 3.33 3.05
C LEU A 198 -14.95 3.36 4.28
N ARG A 199 -14.06 4.35 4.27
CA ARG A 199 -13.32 4.82 5.43
C ARG A 199 -14.17 5.76 6.28
#